data_AF-A0A1L3F7X2-F1
#
_entry.id   AF-A0A1L3F7X2-F1
#
_cell.length_a   1.000
_cell.length_b   1.000
_cell.length_c   1.000
_cell.angle_alpha   90.00
_cell.angle_beta   90.00
_cell.angle_gamma   90.00
#
_symmetry.space_group_name_H-M   'P 1'
#
loop_
_entity.id
_entity.type
_entity.pdbx_description
1 polymer ?
#
loop_
_entity_poly.entity_id
_entity_poly.type
_entity_poly.pdbx_seq_one_letter_code
_entity_poly.pdbx_strand_id
1 'polypeptide(L)'
;MIPTWYVTFEVQKRGILPRQRSPRETRTFVTEHDAKLFARAKLDEGLAVFAGTINPHLPRRLIPASGINAWLAEGQDSAAPPGAVNTD
;
A
#
# COMPACT_ATOMS: atom_id res chain seq x y z
N MET A 1 8.51 -13.99 -10.25
CA MET A 1 8.56 -12.59 -9.79
C MET A 1 8.46 -12.61 -8.27
N ILE A 2 9.41 -11.99 -7.56
CA ILE A 2 9.40 -11.96 -6.10
C ILE A 2 8.48 -10.80 -5.67
N PRO A 3 7.52 -11.02 -4.76
CA PRO A 3 6.71 -9.93 -4.26
C PRO A 3 7.58 -8.95 -3.47
N THR A 4 7.61 -7.69 -3.90
CA THR A 4 8.39 -6.62 -3.27
C THR A 4 7.54 -5.84 -2.27
N TRP A 5 6.22 -5.83 -2.43
CA TRP A 5 5.28 -5.05 -1.62
C TRP A 5 4.29 -5.95 -0.90
N TYR A 6 3.83 -5.51 0.27
CA TYR A 6 2.71 -6.10 0.97
C TYR A 6 1.75 -5.00 1.44
N VAL A 7 0.46 -5.33 1.44
CA VAL A 7 -0.62 -4.51 1.96
C VAL A 7 -1.39 -5.35 2.96
N THR A 8 -1.42 -4.91 4.20
CA THR A 8 -2.20 -5.52 5.28
C THR A 8 -3.40 -4.62 5.58
N PHE A 9 -4.60 -5.18 5.62
CA PHE A 9 -5.80 -4.41 5.94
C PHE A 9 -6.63 -5.11 7.03
N GLU A 10 -7.29 -4.32 7.86
CA GLU A 10 -8.18 -4.80 8.91
C GLU A 10 -9.61 -4.83 8.40
N VAL A 11 -10.25 -6.01 8.38
CA VAL A 11 -11.59 -6.21 7.81
C VAL A 11 -12.71 -5.78 8.78
N GLN A 12 -12.39 -5.24 9.95
CA GLN A 12 -13.43 -4.93 10.93
C GLN A 12 -14.24 -3.69 10.58
N LYS A 13 -15.50 -3.95 10.22
CA LYS A 13 -16.62 -3.05 10.47
C LYS A 13 -16.63 -2.68 11.96
N ARG A 14 -16.83 -1.39 12.26
CA ARG A 14 -17.20 -0.86 13.58
C ARG A 14 -18.33 -1.71 14.18
N GLY A 15 -17.96 -2.72 14.95
CA GLY A 15 -18.84 -3.62 15.68
C GLY A 15 -18.42 -3.58 17.14
N ILE A 16 -19.36 -3.25 18.01
CA ILE A 16 -19.21 -2.86 19.42
C ILE A 16 -18.84 -4.09 20.29
N LEU A 17 -17.78 -4.83 19.99
CA LEU A 17 -17.33 -5.95 20.82
C LEU A 17 -15.84 -5.85 21.20
N PRO A 18 -15.50 -5.94 22.51
CA PRO A 18 -14.20 -5.48 23.01
C PRO A 18 -13.06 -6.52 22.98
N ARG A 19 -13.11 -7.61 22.18
CA ARG A 19 -12.10 -8.68 22.41
C ARG A 19 -11.78 -9.71 21.31
N GLN A 20 -12.20 -9.53 20.07
CA GLN A 20 -11.79 -10.43 18.98
C GLN A 20 -10.77 -9.70 18.11
N ARG A 21 -9.53 -10.25 18.06
CA ARG A 21 -8.48 -9.77 17.15
C ARG A 21 -9.10 -9.62 15.76
N SER A 22 -9.18 -8.39 15.28
CA SER A 22 -9.73 -8.07 13.98
C SER A 22 -9.03 -8.92 12.91
N PRO A 23 -9.77 -9.65 12.05
CA PRO A 23 -9.12 -10.40 10.98
C PRO A 23 -8.33 -9.42 10.11
N ARG A 24 -7.02 -9.65 10.04
CA ARG A 24 -6.07 -8.92 9.22
C ARG A 24 -5.75 -9.77 8.01
N GLU A 25 -6.02 -9.26 6.83
CA GLU A 25 -5.61 -9.89 5.59
C GLU A 25 -4.36 -9.19 5.07
N THR A 26 -3.38 -9.98 4.62
CA THR A 26 -2.17 -9.45 3.99
C THR A 26 -2.10 -9.96 2.55
N ARG A 27 -2.02 -9.04 1.60
CA ARG A 27 -1.78 -9.34 0.20
C ARG A 27 -0.40 -8.85 -0.20
N THR A 28 0.28 -9.64 -1.01
CA THR A 28 1.60 -9.30 -1.53
C THR A 28 1.50 -8.95 -3.02
N PHE A 29 2.34 -8.02 -3.45
CA PHE A 29 2.35 -7.44 -4.79
C PHE A 29 3.78 -7.34 -5.31
N VAL A 30 3.92 -7.47 -6.63
CA VAL A 30 5.22 -7.28 -7.30
C VAL A 30 5.50 -5.79 -7.47
N THR A 31 4.50 -5.01 -7.85
CA THR A 31 4.64 -3.56 -8.10
C THR A 31 4.04 -2.72 -6.98
N GLU A 32 4.61 -1.53 -6.76
CA GLU A 32 4.03 -0.54 -5.85
C GLU A 32 2.67 -0.06 -6.36
N HIS A 33 2.49 0.04 -7.68
CA HIS A 33 1.26 0.52 -8.30
C HIS A 33 0.07 -0.39 -8.00
N ASP A 34 0.23 -1.71 -8.14
CA ASP A 34 -0.82 -2.67 -7.82
C ASP A 34 -1.17 -2.63 -6.32
N ALA A 35 -0.15 -2.47 -5.47
CA ALA A 35 -0.34 -2.32 -4.03
C ALA A 35 -1.13 -1.04 -3.70
N LYS A 36 -0.85 0.08 -4.37
CA LYS A 36 -1.57 1.35 -4.20
C LYS A 36 -3.02 1.25 -4.64
N LEU A 37 -3.30 0.67 -5.82
CA LEU A 37 -4.66 0.46 -6.31
C LEU A 37 -5.49 -0.38 -5.32
N PHE A 38 -4.90 -1.46 -4.82
CA PHE A 38 -5.56 -2.30 -3.83
C PHE A 38 -5.77 -1.57 -2.49
N ALA A 39 -4.77 -0.84 -2.01
CA ALA A 39 -4.88 -0.05 -0.79
C ALA A 39 -5.93 1.05 -0.89
N ARG A 40 -6.04 1.72 -2.04
CA ARG A 40 -7.07 2.73 -2.32
C ARG A 40 -8.47 2.14 -2.23
N ALA A 41 -8.71 1.01 -2.90
CA ALA A 41 -9.99 0.33 -2.85
C ALA A 41 -10.39 -0.06 -1.41
N LYS A 42 -9.44 -0.57 -0.62
CA LYS A 42 -9.67 -0.93 0.79
C LYS A 42 -9.88 0.28 1.71
N LEU A 43 -9.23 1.40 1.41
CA LEU A 43 -9.43 2.64 2.13
C LEU A 43 -10.81 3.26 1.82
N ASP A 44 -11.25 3.21 0.56
CA ASP A 44 -12.58 3.67 0.14
C ASP A 44 -13.71 2.79 0.75
N GLU A 45 -13.43 1.51 1.04
CA GLU A 45 -14.30 0.64 1.85
C GLU A 45 -14.38 1.06 3.34
N GLY A 46 -13.54 2.00 3.78
CA GLY A 46 -13.47 2.48 5.17
C GLY A 46 -12.65 1.58 6.11
N LEU A 47 -11.79 0.72 5.56
CA LEU A 47 -10.93 -0.18 6.31
C LEU A 47 -9.59 0.48 6.66
N ALA A 48 -8.98 0.05 7.76
CA ALA A 48 -7.62 0.47 8.10
C ALA A 48 -6.61 -0.32 7.27
N VAL A 49 -5.85 0.37 6.42
CA VAL A 49 -4.88 -0.22 5.49
C VAL A 49 -3.46 0.18 5.85
N PHE A 50 -2.55 -0.79 5.84
CA PHE A 50 -1.13 -0.66 6.10
C PHE A 50 -0.38 -1.21 4.89
N ALA A 51 0.76 -0.61 4.53
CA ALA A 51 1.58 -1.09 3.43
C ALA A 51 3.06 -1.12 3.80
N GLY A 52 3.84 -1.92 3.10
CA GLY A 52 5.29 -1.93 3.24
C GLY A 52 5.99 -2.79 2.22
N THR A 53 7.32 -2.79 2.27
CA THR A 53 8.16 -3.58 1.38
C THR A 53 8.66 -4.86 2.05
N ILE A 54 8.68 -5.97 1.32
CA ILE A 54 9.22 -7.26 1.75
C ILE A 54 10.75 -7.26 1.55
N ASN A 55 11.49 -7.76 2.54
CA ASN A 55 12.96 -7.93 2.51
C ASN A 55 13.34 -8.84 1.32
N PRO A 56 14.32 -8.51 0.43
CA PRO A 56 15.57 -7.78 0.65
C PRO A 56 15.68 -6.39 -0.02
N HIS A 57 14.55 -5.75 -0.37
CA HIS A 57 14.62 -4.44 -1.02
C HIS A 57 14.97 -3.31 -0.02
N LEU A 58 16.07 -2.60 -0.32
CA LEU A 58 16.46 -1.34 0.29
C LEU A 58 16.08 -0.20 -0.66
N PRO A 59 15.46 0.90 -0.19
CA PRO A 59 15.13 1.22 1.20
C PRO A 59 13.85 0.53 1.70
N ARG A 60 13.86 0.10 2.98
CA ARG A 60 12.70 -0.49 3.64
C ARG A 60 11.64 0.59 3.85
N ARG A 61 10.47 0.43 3.23
CA ARG A 61 9.33 1.33 3.43
C ARG A 61 8.29 0.65 4.32
N LEU A 62 7.89 1.32 5.39
CA LEU A 62 6.76 0.93 6.25
C LEU A 62 5.79 2.10 6.27
N ILE A 63 4.58 1.88 5.78
CA ILE A 63 3.52 2.88 5.68
C ILE A 63 2.42 2.50 6.67
N PRO A 64 2.29 3.23 7.80
CA PRO A 64 1.19 3.02 8.72
C PRO A 64 -0.13 3.52 8.12
N ALA A 65 -1.26 3.08 8.66
CA ALA A 65 -2.58 3.53 8.21
C ALA A 65 -2.78 5.05 8.29
N SER A 66 -2.12 5.73 9.23
CA SER A 66 -2.11 7.20 9.29
C SER A 66 -1.40 7.87 8.10
N GLY A 67 -0.41 7.19 7.52
CA GLY A 67 0.39 7.66 6.39
C GLY A 67 -0.04 7.13 5.02
N ILE A 68 -1.07 6.26 4.97
CA ILE A 68 -1.51 5.62 3.72
C ILE A 68 -2.02 6.66 2.71
N ASN A 69 -2.69 7.72 3.18
CA ASN A 69 -3.17 8.81 2.32
C ASN A 69 -2.02 9.55 1.63
N ALA A 70 -0.94 9.83 2.38
CA ALA A 70 0.25 10.47 1.83
C ALA A 70 0.94 9.55 0.82
N TRP A 71 1.07 8.26 1.13
CA TRP A 71 1.67 7.28 0.22
C TRP A 71 0.88 7.08 -1.08
N LEU A 72 -0.45 7.08 -0.99
CA LEU A 72 -1.33 7.03 -2.17
C LEU A 72 -1.16 8.30 -3.03
N ALA A 73 -0.91 9.47 -2.42
CA ALA A 73 -0.63 10.72 -3.12
C ALA A 73 0.77 10.74 -3.78
N GLU A 74 1.80 10.22 -3.12
CA GLU A 74 3.17 10.11 -3.66
C GLU A 74 3.26 9.31 -4.98
N GLY A 75 2.29 8.41 -5.22
CA GLY A 75 2.25 7.59 -6.43
C GLY A 75 1.90 8.34 -7.71
N GLN A 76 1.43 9.58 -7.62
CA GLN A 76 1.17 10.40 -8.80
C GLN A 76 2.44 11.07 -9.35
N ASP A 77 3.42 11.35 -8.48
CA ASP A 77 4.65 12.03 -8.90
C ASP A 77 5.77 11.09 -9.38
N SER A 78 5.74 9.81 -9.00
CA SER A 78 6.80 8.85 -9.36
C SER A 78 6.55 8.06 -10.66
N ALA A 79 5.45 8.34 -11.36
CA ALA A 79 5.20 7.87 -12.71
C ALA A 79 5.67 8.89 -13.76
N ALA A 80 6.84 9.50 -13.57
CA ALA A 80 7.54 10.11 -14.70
C ALA A 80 8.12 8.97 -15.56
N PRO A 81 7.74 8.83 -16.84
CA PRO A 81 8.54 8.02 -17.74
C PRO A 81 9.94 8.63 -17.80
N PRO A 82 11.02 7.84 -17.95
CA PRO A 82 12.28 8.41 -18.40
C PRO A 82 12.01 8.96 -19.81
N GLY A 83 11.71 10.24 -19.87
CA GLY A 83 11.66 11.01 -21.11
C GLY A 83 13.03 10.95 -21.73
N ALA A 84 13.19 10.03 -22.67
CA ALA A 84 14.21 10.12 -23.68
C ALA A 84 14.00 11.43 -24.47
N VAL A 85 15.12 11.89 -25.04
CA VAL A 85 15.27 12.84 -26.15
C VAL A 85 14.88 14.29 -25.89
N ASN A 86 15.91 15.12 -25.71
CA ASN A 86 16.04 16.35 -26.48
C ASN A 86 17.36 16.30 -27.26
N THR A 87 17.22 16.25 -28.58
CA THR A 87 18.26 16.46 -29.58
C THR A 87 18.51 17.96 -29.71
N ASP A 88 19.78 18.36 -29.66
CA ASP A 88 20.35 19.48 -30.44
C ASP A 88 21.74 19.06 -30.91
#